data_AF-A0A4Y4CNZ7-F1
#
_entry.id   AF-A0A4Y4CNZ7-F1
#
_cell.length_a   1.000
_cell.length_b   1.000
_cell.length_c   1.000
_cell.angle_alpha   90.00
_cell.angle_beta   90.00
_cell.angle_gamma   90.00
#
_symmetry.space_group_name_H-M   'P 1'
#
loop_
_entity.id
_entity.type
_entity.pdbx_description
1 polymer ?
#
loop_
_entity_poly.entity_id
_entity_poly.type
_entity_poly.pdbx_seq_one_letter_code
_entity_poly.pdbx_strand_id
1 'polypeptide(L)'
;MDPFYSDISPDDAIEIEHLARLMYDLRSARDKLLVQLGASDAADVLKRITSGELPEHPSYEHYLSLGILADLHGQVRSELATCVKESRTR
;
A
#
# COMPACT_ATOMS: atom_id res chain seq x y z
N MET A 1 28.06 1.73 10.16
CA MET A 1 26.66 1.39 9.84
C MET A 1 26.35 0.20 10.70
N ASP A 2 25.70 0.40 11.85
CA ASP A 2 25.19 -0.72 12.62
C ASP A 2 24.17 -1.47 11.75
N PRO A 3 24.25 -2.80 11.65
CA PRO A 3 23.24 -3.57 10.95
C PRO A 3 21.86 -3.23 11.52
N PHE A 4 20.92 -2.85 10.65
CA PHE A 4 19.56 -2.44 11.05
C PHE A 4 18.81 -3.55 11.83
N TYR A 5 19.30 -4.78 11.72
CA TYR A 5 18.78 -6.00 12.36
C TYR A 5 19.69 -6.57 13.46
N SER A 6 20.67 -5.81 13.97
CA SER A 6 21.63 -6.33 14.98
C SER A 6 20.96 -6.88 16.24
N ASP A 7 19.81 -6.29 16.60
CA ASP A 7 19.03 -6.61 17.79
C ASP A 7 17.73 -7.36 17.46
N ILE A 8 17.59 -7.87 16.23
CA ILE A 8 16.35 -8.49 15.74
C ILE A 8 16.64 -9.97 15.45
N SER A 9 15.77 -10.86 15.91
CA SER A 9 15.91 -12.29 15.62
C SER A 9 15.81 -12.55 14.11
N PRO A 10 16.48 -13.58 13.56
CA PRO A 10 16.38 -13.90 12.14
C PRO A 10 14.93 -14.10 11.66
N ASP A 11 14.08 -14.70 12.50
CA ASP A 11 12.67 -14.94 12.18
C ASP A 11 11.88 -13.63 12.10
N ASP A 12 12.10 -12.72 13.06
CA ASP A 12 11.48 -11.39 13.05
C ASP A 12 11.96 -10.53 11.88
N ALA A 13 13.25 -10.65 11.50
CA ALA A 13 13.81 -9.93 10.36
C ALA A 13 13.17 -10.36 9.04
N ILE A 14 12.88 -11.66 8.87
CA ILE A 14 12.16 -12.21 7.71
C ILE A 14 10.73 -11.67 7.66
N GLU A 15 10.03 -11.64 8.79
CA GLU A 15 8.66 -11.11 8.86
C GLU A 15 8.60 -9.62 8.49
N ILE A 16 9.53 -8.82 9.03
CA ILE A 16 9.69 -7.41 8.68
C ILE A 16 9.95 -7.22 7.18
N GLU A 17 10.82 -8.04 6.59
CA GLU A 17 11.10 -7.99 5.15
C GLU A 17 9.86 -8.31 4.31
N HIS A 18 9.10 -9.35 4.68
CA HIS A 18 7.87 -9.71 3.97
C HIS A 18 6.82 -8.60 4.04
N LEU A 19 6.61 -7.98 5.20
CA LEU A 19 5.67 -6.86 5.36
C LEU A 19 6.14 -5.63 4.56
N ALA A 20 7.44 -5.33 4.58
CA ALA A 20 8.00 -4.23 3.79
C ALA A 20 7.84 -4.48 2.28
N ARG A 21 8.04 -5.71 1.82
CA ARG A 21 7.79 -6.11 0.42
C ARG A 21 6.33 -5.94 0.06
N LEU A 22 5.41 -6.42 0.89
CA LEU A 22 3.98 -6.31 0.68
C LEU A 22 3.54 -4.83 0.58
N MET A 23 4.04 -3.96 1.46
CA MET A 23 3.77 -2.52 1.37
C MET A 23 4.20 -1.94 0.02
N TYR A 24 5.40 -2.30 -0.44
CA TYR A 24 5.89 -1.85 -1.75
C TYR A 24 5.00 -2.35 -2.89
N ASP A 25 4.58 -3.62 -2.86
CA ASP A 25 3.74 -4.20 -3.90
C ASP A 25 2.35 -3.55 -3.96
N LEU A 26 1.75 -3.27 -2.80
CA LEU A 26 0.46 -2.56 -2.70
C LEU A 26 0.56 -1.14 -3.25
N ARG A 27 1.63 -0.42 -2.89
CA ARG A 27 1.90 0.92 -3.44
C ARG A 27 2.08 0.85 -4.96
N SER A 28 2.89 -0.09 -5.45
CA SER A 28 3.16 -0.28 -6.88
C SER A 28 1.88 -0.63 -7.65
N ALA A 29 1.02 -1.49 -7.10
CA ALA A 29 -0.27 -1.83 -7.69
C ALA A 29 -1.18 -0.60 -7.79
N ARG A 30 -1.26 0.21 -6.74
CA ARG A 30 -2.03 1.45 -6.73
C ARG A 30 -1.50 2.45 -7.76
N ASP A 31 -0.19 2.66 -7.81
CA ASP A 31 0.44 3.59 -8.73
C ASP A 31 0.24 3.16 -10.20
N LYS A 32 0.33 1.85 -10.50
CA LYS A 32 0.01 1.30 -11.83
C LYS A 32 -1.43 1.57 -12.24
N LEU A 33 -2.38 1.39 -11.33
CA LEU A 33 -3.79 1.57 -11.62
C LEU A 33 -4.13 3.07 -11.82
N LEU A 34 -3.50 3.97 -11.06
CA LEU A 34 -3.59 5.42 -11.30
C LEU A 34 -3.05 5.82 -12.68
N VAL A 35 -1.89 5.28 -13.07
CA VAL A 35 -1.30 5.51 -14.40
C VAL A 35 -2.23 5.00 -15.50
N GLN A 36 -2.85 3.83 -15.34
CA GLN A 36 -3.82 3.30 -16.31
C GLN A 36 -5.05 4.21 -16.49
N LEU A 37 -5.52 4.84 -15.41
CA LEU A 37 -6.63 5.80 -15.43
C LEU A 37 -6.19 7.20 -15.89
N GLY A 38 -4.87 7.46 -15.99
CA GLY A 38 -4.30 8.78 -16.23
C GLY A 38 -4.65 9.77 -15.11
N ALA A 39 -4.85 9.29 -13.89
CA ALA A 39 -5.29 10.10 -12.74
C ALA A 39 -4.16 10.28 -11.73
N SER A 40 -4.17 11.39 -11.01
CA SER A 40 -3.13 11.68 -10.01
C SER A 40 -3.37 10.97 -8.68
N ASP A 41 -4.63 10.82 -8.30
CA ASP A 41 -5.07 10.14 -7.08
C ASP A 41 -6.51 9.62 -7.23
N ALA A 42 -7.01 8.93 -6.19
CA ALA A 42 -8.35 8.37 -6.21
C ALA A 42 -9.47 9.44 -6.26
N ALA A 43 -9.25 10.62 -5.69
CA ALA A 43 -10.23 11.70 -5.71
C ALA A 43 -10.35 12.30 -7.12
N ASP A 44 -9.24 12.41 -7.84
CA ASP A 44 -9.19 12.80 -9.25
C ASP A 44 -9.94 11.80 -10.14
N VAL A 45 -9.79 10.48 -9.90
CA VAL A 45 -10.58 9.45 -10.59
C VAL A 45 -12.08 9.67 -10.38
N LEU A 46 -12.52 9.81 -9.12
CA LEU A 46 -13.94 10.01 -8.82
C LEU A 46 -14.47 11.29 -9.46
N LYS A 47 -13.71 12.38 -9.39
CA LYS A 47 -14.07 13.65 -10.02
C LYS A 47 -14.28 13.48 -11.53
N ARG A 48 -13.36 12.81 -12.21
CA ARG A 48 -13.40 12.57 -13.66
C ARG A 48 -14.53 11.63 -14.08
N ILE A 49 -14.90 10.67 -13.22
CA ILE A 49 -16.12 9.87 -13.42
C ILE A 49 -17.35 10.78 -13.32
N THR A 50 -17.44 11.61 -12.28
CA THR A 50 -18.61 12.49 -12.08
C THR A 50 -18.74 13.59 -13.14
N SER A 51 -17.64 14.05 -13.73
CA SER A 51 -17.66 15.02 -14.84
C SER A 51 -17.95 14.38 -16.21
N GLY A 52 -17.97 13.04 -16.27
CA GLY A 52 -18.16 12.29 -17.52
C GLY A 52 -16.90 12.20 -18.39
N GLU A 53 -15.73 12.62 -17.88
CA GLU A 53 -14.44 12.49 -18.56
C GLU A 53 -13.93 11.04 -18.58
N LEU A 54 -14.32 10.24 -17.59
CA LEU A 54 -14.09 8.80 -17.56
C LEU A 54 -15.43 8.06 -17.61
N PRO A 55 -15.50 6.92 -18.33
CA PRO A 55 -16.69 6.10 -18.32
C PRO A 55 -16.91 5.54 -16.91
N GLU A 56 -18.15 5.56 -16.43
CA GLU A 56 -18.50 5.06 -15.08
C GLU A 56 -17.98 3.63 -14.85
N HIS A 57 -18.22 2.74 -15.81
CA HIS A 57 -17.65 1.40 -15.82
C HIS A 57 -16.57 1.26 -16.91
N PRO A 58 -15.39 0.67 -16.62
CA PRO A 58 -14.97 0.04 -15.35
C PRO A 58 -14.30 1.01 -14.35
N SER A 59 -14.40 2.33 -14.55
CA SER A 59 -13.59 3.29 -13.78
C SER A 59 -13.99 3.37 -12.31
N TYR A 60 -15.26 3.13 -11.99
CA TYR A 60 -15.74 3.12 -10.61
C TYR A 60 -15.20 1.90 -9.84
N GLU A 61 -15.13 0.73 -10.47
CA GLU A 61 -14.50 -0.46 -9.88
C GLU A 61 -13.00 -0.23 -9.64
N HIS A 62 -12.34 0.45 -10.57
CA HIS A 62 -10.95 0.86 -10.40
C HIS A 62 -10.79 1.85 -9.25
N TYR A 63 -11.70 2.83 -9.11
CA TYR A 63 -11.74 3.73 -7.96
C TYR A 63 -11.91 2.99 -6.63
N LEU A 64 -12.85 2.04 -6.55
CA LEU A 64 -13.04 1.20 -5.34
C LEU A 64 -11.78 0.40 -5.03
N SER A 65 -11.12 -0.14 -6.07
CA SER A 65 -9.85 -0.86 -5.94
C SER A 65 -8.74 0.04 -5.37
N LEU A 66 -8.67 1.32 -5.76
CA LEU A 66 -7.73 2.28 -5.16
C LEU A 66 -7.95 2.46 -3.66
N GLY A 67 -9.21 2.54 -3.23
CA GLY A 67 -9.58 2.61 -1.82
C GLY A 67 -9.12 1.38 -1.05
N ILE A 68 -9.47 0.18 -1.54
CA ILE A 68 -9.06 -1.10 -0.93
C ILE A 68 -7.55 -1.21 -0.81
N LEU A 69 -6.80 -0.83 -1.86
CA LEU A 69 -5.33 -0.86 -1.84
C LEU A 69 -4.75 0.13 -0.83
N ALA A 70 -5.36 1.31 -0.67
CA ALA A 70 -4.93 2.30 0.31
C ALA A 70 -5.18 1.82 1.76
N ASP A 71 -6.35 1.23 2.01
CA ASP A 71 -6.70 0.69 3.32
C ASP A 71 -5.80 -0.50 3.70
N LEU A 72 -5.60 -1.43 2.78
CA LEU A 72 -4.71 -2.58 2.98
C LEU A 72 -3.27 -2.12 3.23
N HIS A 73 -2.78 -1.13 2.48
CA HIS A 73 -1.46 -0.53 2.74
C HIS A 73 -1.38 0.10 4.15
N GLY A 74 -2.47 0.71 4.62
CA GLY A 74 -2.58 1.24 5.99
C GLY A 74 -2.51 0.15 7.05
N GLN A 75 -3.19 -0.98 6.84
CA GLN A 75 -3.19 -2.14 7.72
C GLN A 75 -1.80 -2.77 7.82
N VAL A 76 -1.18 -3.09 6.68
CA VAL A 76 0.18 -3.68 6.63
C VAL A 76 1.21 -2.75 7.28
N ARG A 77 1.08 -1.42 7.10
CA ARG A 77 1.95 -0.46 7.80
C ARG A 77 1.78 -0.53 9.32
N SER A 78 0.56 -0.70 9.81
CA SER A 78 0.28 -0.85 11.24
C SER A 78 0.84 -2.17 11.78
N GLU A 79 0.69 -3.26 11.03
CA GLU A 79 1.26 -4.57 11.37
C GLU A 79 2.78 -4.52 11.44
N LEU A 80 3.43 -3.91 10.45
CA LEU A 80 4.88 -3.71 10.43
C LEU A 80 5.35 -2.89 11.64
N ALA A 81 4.63 -1.83 12.00
CA ALA A 81 4.97 -1.02 13.18
C ALA A 81 4.87 -1.82 14.48
N THR A 82 3.86 -2.68 14.60
CA THR A 82 3.70 -3.59 15.74
C THR A 82 4.83 -4.62 15.79
N CYS A 83 5.10 -5.31 14.67
CA CYS A 83 6.17 -6.29 14.55
C CYS A 83 7.52 -5.69 14.96
N VAL A 84 7.92 -4.55 14.38
CA VAL A 84 9.17 -3.85 14.73
C VAL A 84 9.25 -3.47 16.21
N LYS A 85 8.12 -3.10 16.83
CA LYS A 85 8.09 -2.76 18.26
C LYS A 85 8.28 -4.01 19.12
N GLU A 86 7.62 -5.11 18.78
CA GLU A 86 7.72 -6.38 19.49
C GLU A 86 9.13 -6.98 19.39
N SER A 87 9.73 -6.98 18.20
CA SER A 87 11.08 -7.52 17.98
C SER A 87 12.17 -6.74 18.71
N ARG A 88 11.94 -5.45 19.03
CA ARG A 88 12.87 -4.63 19.84
C ARG A 88 12.66 -4.75 21.35
N THR A 89 11.54 -5.36 21.77
CA THR A 89 11.18 -5.51 23.18
C THR A 89 11.48 -6.93 23.69
N ARG A 90 11.61 -7.91 22.79
CA ARG A 90 12.07 -9.27 23.09
C ARG A 90 13.59 -9.32 23.27
#